data_AF-A0A7C2L718-F1
#
_entry.id   AF-A0A7C2L718-F1
#
_cell.length_a   1.000
_cell.length_b   1.000
_cell.length_c   1.000
_cell.angle_alpha   90.00
_cell.angle_beta   90.00
_cell.angle_gamma   90.00
#
_symmetry.space_group_name_H-M   'P 1'
#
loop_
_entity.id
_entity.type
_entity.pdbx_description
1 polymer ?
#
loop_
_entity_poly.entity_id
_entity_poly.type
_entity_poly.pdbx_seq_one_letter_code
_entity_poly.pdbx_strand_id
1 'polypeptide(L)'
;MWTRLCSFAVNLLLLVGLLTTLSAQEVAQRRGTSPAPAPPSSPPVENNAAQPSLEVAAGPEGVSVFAVGVDAQELLTRLAKETGIRLIVDDTVRRTVTINLVNMPVTRILEIIAAAYGLSYREVNGIFMLSEGIPRSPSSYLLSDIDTITTQYVLAPNAKSLLPVFLQDHVKTNAEQNAVILSAPPEVLKKFREDIKQFDIPAAQIMIDVLMVEFTDSAAREFRAQWGWSNDERSVTVDSPLGQVVFRSVATLRTEFFTSLRALVTQGKARVHANPRIATVSGQRASIFIGKQRYLSTPVSIGGGRGEGDYFFRQTNFIDAGVRLNITPWTGGEGEIIVDVQPEISVLSAPDPKTGLPDKSTRRANTTVRVRDGETIIIGGLVQRELMSTKTKVPILGDIPLIGQFFRSEDTKESVTEMAIFITPRILSQTGHLPTEQEEALKKRFLQEEKNAPR
;
A
#
# COMPACT_ATOMS: atom_id res chain seq x y z
N MET A 1 38.92 -15.71 -25.08
CA MET A 1 39.15 -16.42 -23.80
C MET A 1 37.89 -16.47 -22.92
N TRP A 2 36.68 -16.44 -23.50
CA TRP A 2 35.39 -16.41 -22.78
C TRP A 2 34.35 -17.41 -23.36
N THR A 3 34.82 -18.45 -24.07
CA THR A 3 33.96 -19.49 -24.68
C THR A 3 34.25 -20.90 -24.17
N ARG A 4 35.19 -21.06 -23.22
CA ARG A 4 35.52 -22.37 -22.60
C ARG A 4 35.05 -22.52 -21.15
N LEU A 5 34.41 -21.50 -20.56
CA LEU A 5 33.89 -21.55 -19.18
C LEU A 5 32.40 -21.93 -19.08
N CYS A 6 31.61 -21.85 -20.16
CA CYS A 6 30.20 -22.27 -20.14
C CYS A 6 29.99 -23.79 -20.32
N SER A 7 30.96 -24.53 -20.87
CA SER A 7 30.81 -25.97 -21.13
C SER A 7 31.03 -26.86 -19.89
N PHE A 8 31.59 -26.30 -18.81
CA PHE A 8 31.87 -27.04 -17.57
C PHE A 8 30.73 -26.96 -16.54
N ALA A 9 29.89 -25.92 -16.61
CA ALA A 9 28.76 -25.75 -15.68
C ALA A 9 27.52 -26.59 -16.07
N VAL A 10 27.36 -26.94 -17.36
CA VAL A 10 26.21 -27.72 -17.84
C VAL A 10 26.39 -29.23 -17.60
N ASN A 11 27.63 -29.74 -17.59
CA ASN A 11 27.91 -31.15 -17.32
C ASN A 11 27.96 -31.53 -15.83
N LEU A 12 28.02 -30.55 -14.91
CA LEU A 12 28.02 -30.82 -13.47
C LEU A 12 26.59 -30.93 -12.89
N LEU A 13 25.58 -30.32 -13.54
CA LEU A 13 24.18 -30.43 -13.12
C LEU A 13 23.48 -31.69 -13.65
N LEU A 14 23.95 -32.27 -14.76
CA LEU A 14 23.41 -33.53 -15.30
C LEU A 14 23.93 -34.78 -14.58
N LEU A 15 25.05 -34.69 -13.84
CA LEU A 15 25.62 -35.81 -13.09
C LEU A 15 25.05 -35.95 -11.67
N VAL A 16 24.45 -34.89 -11.12
CA VAL A 16 23.78 -34.93 -9.79
C VAL A 16 22.30 -35.34 -9.92
N GLY A 17 21.68 -35.15 -11.09
CA GLY A 17 20.29 -35.54 -11.37
C GLY A 17 20.05 -37.01 -11.74
N LEU A 18 21.09 -37.81 -11.97
CA LEU A 18 20.97 -39.23 -12.36
C LEU A 18 21.38 -40.24 -11.27
N LEU A 19 21.74 -39.77 -10.08
CA LEU A 19 22.22 -40.60 -8.97
C LEU A 19 21.25 -40.70 -7.77
N THR A 20 20.03 -40.15 -7.89
CA THR A 20 18.97 -40.25 -6.86
C THR A 20 17.71 -40.97 -7.34
N THR A 21 17.76 -41.66 -8.48
CA THR A 21 16.62 -42.47 -9.00
C THR A 21 16.95 -43.95 -9.18
N LEU A 22 18.12 -44.42 -8.70
CA LEU A 22 18.52 -45.83 -8.75
C LEU A 22 19.01 -46.32 -7.36
N SER A 23 18.14 -46.33 -6.34
CA SER A 23 18.44 -47.07 -5.10
C SER A 23 17.21 -47.60 -4.35
N ALA A 24 16.00 -47.49 -4.90
CA ALA A 24 14.79 -47.88 -4.18
C ALA A 24 14.17 -49.21 -4.65
N GLN A 25 14.71 -49.86 -5.70
CA GLN A 25 14.03 -51.01 -6.33
C GLN A 25 14.84 -52.33 -6.32
N GLU A 26 15.97 -52.39 -5.62
CA GLU A 26 16.86 -53.57 -5.67
C GLU A 26 17.34 -54.10 -4.30
N VAL A 27 16.55 -53.91 -3.23
CA VAL A 27 16.75 -54.57 -1.92
C VAL A 27 15.53 -55.41 -1.50
N ALA A 28 14.58 -55.62 -2.41
CA ALA A 28 13.38 -56.42 -2.18
C ALA A 28 13.52 -57.84 -2.77
N GLN A 29 14.53 -58.61 -2.34
CA GLN A 29 14.49 -60.08 -2.37
C GLN A 29 15.73 -60.65 -1.66
N ARG A 30 15.51 -61.61 -0.76
CA ARG A 30 16.48 -62.38 0.04
C ARG A 30 16.86 -61.78 1.40
N ARG A 31 15.95 -61.94 2.37
CA ARG A 31 16.21 -62.58 3.66
C ARG A 31 14.85 -62.90 4.30
N GLY A 32 14.56 -64.20 4.44
CA GLY A 32 13.40 -64.66 5.18
C GLY A 32 13.63 -64.49 6.68
N THR A 33 12.73 -63.73 7.31
CA THR A 33 12.48 -63.74 8.75
C THR A 33 10.99 -63.54 8.94
N SER A 34 10.35 -64.53 9.55
CA SER A 34 8.92 -64.52 9.88
C SER A 34 8.56 -63.25 10.66
N PRO A 35 7.48 -62.52 10.32
CA PRO A 35 6.98 -61.47 11.18
C PRO A 35 6.33 -62.10 12.42
N ALA A 36 6.58 -61.50 13.60
CA ALA A 36 5.87 -61.81 14.83
C ALA A 36 4.36 -61.50 14.66
N PRO A 37 3.45 -62.22 15.35
CA PRO A 37 2.02 -61.95 15.23
C PRO A 37 1.71 -60.53 15.71
N ALA A 38 0.90 -59.81 14.92
CA ALA A 38 0.41 -58.49 15.26
C ALA A 38 -0.35 -58.53 16.62
N PRO A 39 -0.24 -57.49 17.46
CA PRO A 39 -1.14 -57.37 18.61
C PRO A 39 -2.59 -57.34 18.09
N PRO A 40 -3.56 -57.93 18.81
CA PRO A 40 -4.94 -57.93 18.36
C PRO A 40 -5.40 -56.49 18.11
N SER A 41 -5.84 -56.23 16.89
CA SER A 41 -6.49 -54.98 16.51
C SER A 41 -7.59 -54.69 17.52
N SER A 42 -7.51 -53.54 18.18
CA SER A 42 -8.65 -52.97 18.91
C SER A 42 -9.84 -53.00 17.95
N PRO A 43 -11.04 -53.44 18.39
CA PRO A 43 -12.22 -53.36 17.53
C PRO A 43 -12.38 -51.90 17.08
N PRO A 44 -12.86 -51.67 15.85
CA PRO A 44 -13.09 -50.31 15.38
C PRO A 44 -13.98 -49.61 16.41
N VAL A 45 -13.52 -48.47 16.93
CA VAL A 45 -14.41 -47.55 17.63
C VAL A 45 -15.43 -47.15 16.59
N GLU A 46 -16.61 -47.76 16.68
CA GLU A 46 -17.78 -47.39 15.94
C GLU A 46 -18.08 -45.94 16.35
N ASN A 47 -17.59 -44.99 15.55
CA ASN A 47 -18.07 -43.64 15.60
C ASN A 47 -19.56 -43.73 15.28
N ASN A 48 -20.39 -43.76 16.33
CA ASN A 48 -21.80 -43.39 16.24
C ASN A 48 -21.84 -41.94 15.76
N ALA A 49 -21.62 -41.73 14.46
CA ALA A 49 -22.11 -40.55 13.77
C ALA A 49 -23.60 -40.53 14.08
N ALA A 50 -24.04 -39.52 14.82
CA ALA A 50 -25.44 -39.35 15.20
C ALA A 50 -26.29 -39.62 13.96
N GLN A 51 -27.10 -40.68 14.01
CA GLN A 51 -27.92 -41.06 12.86
C GLN A 51 -28.81 -39.86 12.52
N PRO A 52 -28.98 -39.54 11.21
CA PRO A 52 -29.86 -38.47 10.82
C PRO A 52 -31.24 -38.76 11.38
N SER A 53 -31.73 -37.86 12.25
CA SER A 53 -33.02 -37.97 12.89
C SER A 53 -33.88 -36.80 12.43
N LEU A 54 -35.09 -37.13 11.98
CA LEU A 54 -36.07 -36.17 11.49
C LEU A 54 -37.42 -36.47 12.15
N GLU A 55 -37.87 -35.54 12.98
CA GLU A 55 -39.19 -35.56 13.59
C GLU A 55 -39.90 -34.23 13.29
N VAL A 56 -41.10 -34.34 12.73
CA VAL A 56 -41.98 -33.19 12.51
C VAL A 56 -43.33 -33.53 13.13
N ALA A 57 -43.78 -32.70 14.06
CA ALA A 57 -45.06 -32.86 14.74
C ALA A 57 -45.89 -31.59 14.56
N ALA A 58 -47.06 -31.73 13.94
CA ALA A 58 -48.05 -30.67 13.84
C ALA A 58 -49.07 -30.81 14.97
N GLY A 59 -49.25 -29.75 15.75
CA GLY A 59 -50.20 -29.66 16.85
C GLY A 59 -51.11 -28.44 16.74
N PRO A 60 -52.10 -28.30 17.63
CA PRO A 60 -53.04 -27.17 17.62
C PRO A 60 -52.39 -25.81 17.93
N GLU A 61 -51.24 -25.80 18.62
CA GLU A 61 -50.52 -24.57 18.96
C GLU A 61 -49.44 -24.18 17.93
N GLY A 62 -49.07 -25.09 17.03
CA GLY A 62 -47.99 -24.86 16.07
C GLY A 62 -47.31 -26.15 15.61
N VAL A 63 -46.15 -26.00 14.99
CA VAL A 63 -45.36 -27.11 14.46
C VAL A 63 -44.01 -27.15 15.16
N SER A 64 -43.61 -28.35 15.55
CA SER A 64 -42.29 -28.63 16.12
C SER A 64 -41.49 -29.46 15.13
N VAL A 65 -40.24 -29.08 14.91
CA VAL A 65 -39.32 -29.67 13.94
C VAL A 65 -38.00 -29.95 14.63
N PHE A 66 -37.62 -31.21 14.68
CA PHE A 66 -36.31 -31.67 15.11
C PHE A 66 -35.62 -32.37 13.94
N ALA A 67 -34.49 -31.83 13.51
CA ALA A 67 -33.68 -32.41 12.45
C ALA A 67 -32.21 -32.32 12.81
N VAL A 68 -31.45 -33.40 12.61
CA VAL A 68 -30.00 -33.40 12.78
C VAL A 68 -29.36 -34.06 11.57
N GLY A 69 -28.60 -33.30 10.79
CA GLY A 69 -27.86 -33.85 9.63
C GLY A 69 -28.75 -34.31 8.47
N VAL A 70 -29.94 -33.73 8.31
CA VAL A 70 -30.96 -34.17 7.34
C VAL A 70 -30.86 -33.36 6.04
N ASP A 71 -31.16 -33.95 4.89
CA ASP A 71 -31.25 -33.19 3.65
C ASP A 71 -32.41 -32.19 3.68
N ALA A 72 -32.17 -30.96 3.22
CA ALA A 72 -33.17 -29.89 3.23
C ALA A 72 -34.44 -30.25 2.45
N GLN A 73 -34.32 -30.94 1.31
CA GLN A 73 -35.50 -31.34 0.52
C GLN A 73 -36.33 -32.37 1.28
N GLU A 74 -35.69 -33.31 1.96
CA GLU A 74 -36.36 -34.32 2.79
C GLU A 74 -37.12 -33.66 3.95
N LEU A 75 -36.45 -32.80 4.70
CA LEU A 75 -37.04 -32.02 5.80
C LEU A 75 -38.25 -31.21 5.32
N LEU A 76 -38.08 -30.43 4.25
CA LEU A 76 -39.12 -29.55 3.72
C LEU A 76 -40.32 -30.34 3.17
N THR A 77 -40.07 -31.45 2.50
CA THR A 77 -41.12 -32.36 2.00
C THR A 77 -41.89 -32.98 3.16
N ARG A 78 -41.20 -33.40 4.22
CA ARG A 78 -41.84 -33.94 5.42
C ARG A 78 -42.69 -32.87 6.11
N LEU A 79 -42.16 -31.65 6.24
CA LEU A 79 -42.88 -30.51 6.80
C LEU A 79 -44.17 -30.22 6.02
N ALA A 80 -44.12 -30.21 4.68
CA ALA A 80 -45.30 -30.01 3.85
C ALA A 80 -46.35 -31.12 4.04
N LYS A 81 -45.90 -32.37 4.14
CA LYS A 81 -46.79 -33.53 4.33
C LYS A 81 -47.54 -33.50 5.67
N GLU A 82 -46.84 -33.19 6.76
CA GLU A 82 -47.44 -33.18 8.11
C GLU A 82 -48.35 -31.97 8.35
N THR A 83 -48.12 -30.87 7.64
CA THR A 83 -48.83 -29.60 7.87
C THR A 83 -49.87 -29.27 6.80
N GLY A 84 -49.84 -29.97 5.66
CA GLY A 84 -50.76 -29.78 4.54
C GLY A 84 -50.50 -28.54 3.68
N ILE A 85 -49.36 -27.86 3.85
CA ILE A 85 -49.02 -26.69 3.02
C ILE A 85 -48.67 -27.09 1.58
N ARG A 86 -48.98 -26.19 0.65
CA ARG A 86 -48.55 -26.32 -0.76
C ARG A 86 -47.13 -25.78 -0.89
N LEU A 87 -46.16 -26.66 -1.11
CA LEU A 87 -44.74 -26.32 -1.13
C LEU A 87 -44.07 -26.83 -2.41
N ILE A 88 -43.24 -26.00 -3.03
CA ILE A 88 -42.34 -26.34 -4.13
C ILE A 88 -40.92 -26.08 -3.64
N VAL A 89 -40.06 -27.10 -3.73
CA VAL A 89 -38.64 -27.00 -3.43
C VAL A 89 -37.87 -27.26 -4.72
N ASP A 90 -36.99 -26.33 -5.09
CA ASP A 90 -36.16 -26.45 -6.28
C ASP A 90 -35.11 -27.56 -6.11
N ASP A 91 -34.75 -28.22 -7.22
CA ASP A 91 -33.77 -29.31 -7.24
C ASP A 91 -32.34 -28.86 -6.88
N THR A 92 -32.08 -27.55 -6.97
CA THR A 92 -30.80 -26.94 -6.59
C THR A 92 -30.58 -26.85 -5.09
N VAL A 93 -31.62 -26.98 -4.26
CA VAL A 93 -31.52 -26.88 -2.80
C VAL A 93 -30.82 -28.12 -2.23
N ARG A 94 -29.50 -28.06 -2.05
CA ARG A 94 -28.68 -29.16 -1.53
C ARG A 94 -27.98 -28.74 -0.24
N ARG A 95 -28.71 -28.79 0.88
CA ARG A 95 -28.20 -28.38 2.20
C ARG A 95 -28.45 -29.46 3.23
N THR A 96 -27.47 -29.68 4.10
CA THR A 96 -27.65 -30.48 5.30
C THR A 96 -28.11 -29.58 6.44
N VAL A 97 -29.26 -29.90 7.00
CA VAL A 97 -29.98 -29.08 7.98
C VAL A 97 -29.94 -29.75 9.35
N THR A 98 -29.67 -28.93 10.36
CA THR A 98 -29.67 -29.30 11.78
C THR A 98 -30.40 -28.21 12.55
N ILE A 99 -31.63 -28.47 12.95
CA ILE A 99 -32.52 -27.49 13.61
C ILE A 99 -33.35 -28.14 14.71
N ASN A 100 -33.67 -27.35 15.73
CA ASN A 100 -34.63 -27.69 16.75
C ASN A 100 -35.55 -26.48 16.96
N LEU A 101 -36.76 -26.57 16.41
CA LEU A 101 -37.79 -25.53 16.48
C LEU A 101 -39.00 -26.13 17.20
N VAL A 102 -39.56 -25.41 18.17
CA VAL A 102 -40.65 -25.91 19.01
C VAL A 102 -41.80 -24.94 18.96
N ASN A 103 -42.99 -25.47 18.69
CA ASN A 103 -44.27 -24.74 18.75
C ASN A 103 -44.28 -23.43 17.96
N MET A 104 -43.96 -23.49 16.65
CA MET A 104 -43.92 -22.31 15.79
C MET A 104 -44.89 -22.41 14.60
N PRO A 105 -45.40 -21.27 14.08
CA PRO A 105 -46.14 -21.26 12.81
C PRO A 105 -45.26 -21.74 11.64
N VAL A 106 -45.84 -22.50 10.72
CA VAL A 106 -45.13 -23.06 9.54
C VAL A 106 -44.46 -21.98 8.69
N THR A 107 -45.14 -20.88 8.44
CA THR A 107 -44.59 -19.75 7.68
C THR A 107 -43.30 -19.24 8.31
N ARG A 108 -43.28 -19.10 9.64
CA ARG A 108 -42.10 -18.65 10.37
C ARG A 108 -40.97 -19.67 10.36
N ILE A 109 -41.29 -20.97 10.40
CA ILE A 109 -40.30 -22.04 10.25
C ILE A 109 -39.61 -21.94 8.88
N LEU A 110 -40.38 -21.80 7.80
CA LEU A 110 -39.85 -21.66 6.45
C LEU A 110 -38.95 -20.43 6.30
N GLU A 111 -39.36 -19.28 6.85
CA GLU A 111 -38.55 -18.06 6.89
C GLU A 111 -37.21 -18.28 7.61
N ILE A 112 -37.22 -18.93 8.77
CA ILE A 112 -36.01 -19.18 9.58
C ILE A 112 -35.07 -20.13 8.84
N ILE A 113 -35.60 -21.22 8.27
CA ILE A 113 -34.79 -22.17 7.48
C ILE A 113 -34.17 -21.45 6.29
N ALA A 114 -34.95 -20.65 5.57
CA ALA A 114 -34.44 -19.90 4.42
C ALA A 114 -33.34 -18.92 4.82
N ALA A 115 -33.56 -18.14 5.89
CA ALA A 115 -32.57 -17.18 6.39
C ALA A 115 -31.29 -17.87 6.89
N ALA A 116 -31.40 -18.94 7.67
CA ALA A 116 -30.27 -19.63 8.28
C ALA A 116 -29.38 -20.35 7.25
N TYR A 117 -29.98 -20.92 6.22
CA TYR A 117 -29.27 -21.70 5.21
C TYR A 117 -29.03 -20.95 3.90
N GLY A 118 -29.40 -19.67 3.82
CA GLY A 118 -29.19 -18.82 2.65
C GLY A 118 -30.02 -19.23 1.43
N LEU A 119 -31.25 -19.67 1.67
CA LEU A 119 -32.22 -20.03 0.62
C LEU A 119 -33.13 -18.84 0.30
N SER A 120 -33.71 -18.85 -0.89
CA SER A 120 -34.80 -17.96 -1.27
C SER A 120 -36.12 -18.52 -0.76
N TYR A 121 -37.00 -17.65 -0.26
CA TYR A 121 -38.37 -17.98 0.14
C TYR A 121 -39.34 -16.98 -0.48
N ARG A 122 -40.39 -17.47 -1.15
CA ARG A 122 -41.48 -16.64 -1.67
C ARG A 122 -42.81 -17.38 -1.60
N GLU A 123 -43.87 -16.68 -1.25
CA GLU A 123 -45.24 -17.19 -1.34
C GLU A 123 -45.93 -16.57 -2.55
N VAL A 124 -46.48 -17.41 -3.44
CA VAL A 124 -47.23 -16.97 -4.61
C VAL A 124 -48.56 -17.71 -4.65
N ASN A 125 -49.67 -16.98 -4.53
CA ASN A 125 -51.04 -17.55 -4.55
C ASN A 125 -51.24 -18.68 -3.51
N GLY A 126 -50.61 -18.56 -2.34
CA GLY A 126 -50.65 -19.56 -1.27
C GLY A 126 -49.87 -20.85 -1.56
N ILE A 127 -48.93 -20.81 -2.50
CA ILE A 127 -47.91 -21.84 -2.73
C ILE A 127 -46.57 -21.28 -2.26
N PHE A 128 -45.93 -21.97 -1.33
CA PHE A 128 -44.59 -21.63 -0.86
C PHE A 128 -43.57 -22.19 -1.86
N MET A 129 -42.58 -21.38 -2.21
CA MET A 129 -41.49 -21.75 -3.11
C MET A 129 -40.16 -21.51 -2.39
N LEU A 130 -39.31 -22.53 -2.36
CA LEU A 130 -37.93 -22.44 -1.86
C LEU A 130 -36.93 -22.83 -2.94
N SER A 131 -35.86 -22.05 -3.07
CA SER A 131 -34.73 -22.33 -3.99
C SER A 131 -33.41 -21.90 -3.36
N GLU A 132 -32.28 -22.14 -4.06
CA GLU A 132 -31.02 -21.49 -3.69
C GLU A 132 -31.19 -19.96 -3.66
N GLY A 133 -30.44 -19.31 -2.76
CA GLY A 133 -30.48 -17.86 -2.58
C GLY A 133 -29.98 -17.14 -3.84
N ILE A 134 -28.77 -17.45 -4.27
CA ILE A 134 -28.16 -16.78 -5.42
C ILE A 134 -28.54 -17.54 -6.70
N PRO A 135 -29.08 -16.85 -7.72
CA PRO A 135 -29.62 -17.50 -8.91
C PRO A 135 -28.54 -18.23 -9.71
N ARG A 136 -28.74 -19.54 -9.87
CA ARG A 136 -27.92 -20.45 -10.70
C ARG A 136 -28.77 -21.29 -11.66
N SER A 137 -30.09 -21.17 -11.57
CA SER A 137 -31.10 -21.86 -12.37
C SER A 137 -32.23 -20.88 -12.75
N PRO A 138 -33.05 -21.17 -13.77
CA PRO A 138 -34.23 -20.35 -14.07
C PRO A 138 -35.18 -20.18 -12.89
N SER A 139 -35.40 -21.23 -12.09
CA SER A 139 -36.27 -21.18 -10.91
C SER A 139 -35.75 -20.19 -9.84
N SER A 140 -34.45 -20.28 -9.52
CA SER A 140 -33.82 -19.36 -8.57
C SER A 140 -33.74 -17.93 -9.10
N TYR A 141 -33.61 -17.75 -10.42
CA TYR A 141 -33.69 -16.43 -11.06
C TYR A 141 -35.06 -15.77 -10.87
N LEU A 142 -36.16 -16.52 -11.02
CA LEU A 142 -37.53 -15.98 -10.84
C LEU A 142 -37.84 -15.59 -9.39
N LEU A 143 -37.08 -16.12 -8.43
CA LEU A 143 -37.21 -15.84 -7.00
C LEU A 143 -36.23 -14.78 -6.50
N SER A 144 -35.27 -14.39 -7.35
CA SER A 144 -34.30 -13.34 -7.08
C SER A 144 -34.74 -12.02 -7.70
N ASP A 145 -34.31 -10.91 -7.08
CA ASP A 145 -34.39 -9.59 -7.69
C ASP A 145 -32.97 -9.14 -8.09
N ILE A 146 -32.87 -8.01 -8.78
CA ILE A 146 -31.58 -7.39 -9.13
C ILE A 146 -31.51 -6.03 -8.44
N ASP A 147 -30.45 -5.80 -7.68
CA ASP A 147 -30.13 -4.47 -7.15
C ASP A 147 -28.87 -3.93 -7.83
N THR A 148 -28.89 -2.64 -8.14
CA THR A 148 -27.76 -1.91 -8.73
C THR A 148 -27.44 -0.73 -7.85
N ILE A 149 -26.21 -0.70 -7.33
CA ILE A 149 -25.75 0.34 -6.42
C ILE A 149 -24.59 1.07 -7.08
N THR A 150 -24.80 2.34 -7.38
CA THR A 150 -23.74 3.25 -7.83
C THR A 150 -22.93 3.71 -6.61
N THR A 151 -21.65 3.36 -6.58
CA THR A 151 -20.73 3.77 -5.52
C THR A 151 -20.25 5.20 -5.75
N GLN A 152 -20.14 6.00 -4.70
CA GLN A 152 -19.82 7.43 -4.78
C GLN A 152 -18.33 7.72 -4.59
N TYR A 153 -17.68 7.01 -3.68
CA TYR A 153 -16.31 7.29 -3.25
C TYR A 153 -15.35 6.14 -3.57
N VAL A 154 -15.87 4.92 -3.66
CA VAL A 154 -15.10 3.73 -4.03
C VAL A 154 -15.37 3.37 -5.50
N LEU A 155 -14.36 2.90 -6.20
CA LEU A 155 -14.53 2.35 -7.56
C LEU A 155 -15.22 0.98 -7.49
N ALA A 156 -16.18 0.71 -8.39
CA ALA A 156 -16.95 -0.53 -8.39
C ALA A 156 -16.10 -1.83 -8.36
N PRO A 157 -14.96 -1.94 -9.08
CA PRO A 157 -14.06 -3.09 -8.94
C PRO A 157 -13.48 -3.27 -7.53
N ASN A 158 -13.13 -2.16 -6.88
CA ASN A 158 -12.61 -2.18 -5.50
C ASN A 158 -13.73 -2.50 -4.52
N ALA A 159 -14.93 -1.94 -4.70
CA ALA A 159 -16.10 -2.25 -3.89
C ALA A 159 -16.42 -3.76 -3.92
N LYS A 160 -16.38 -4.39 -5.11
CA LYS A 160 -16.52 -5.84 -5.25
C LYS A 160 -15.48 -6.61 -4.43
N SER A 161 -14.22 -6.16 -4.41
CA SER A 161 -13.14 -6.83 -3.66
C SER A 161 -13.27 -6.73 -2.13
N LEU A 162 -14.00 -5.72 -1.64
CA LEU A 162 -14.24 -5.49 -0.21
C LEU A 162 -15.40 -6.32 0.35
N LEU A 163 -16.22 -6.90 -0.53
CA LEU A 163 -17.33 -7.76 -0.13
C LEU A 163 -16.85 -9.16 0.29
N PRO A 164 -17.66 -9.91 1.08
CA PRO A 164 -17.36 -11.29 1.42
C PRO A 164 -17.06 -12.15 0.19
N VAL A 165 -16.02 -13.00 0.28
CA VAL A 165 -15.50 -13.80 -0.85
C VAL A 165 -16.60 -14.56 -1.60
N PHE A 166 -17.55 -15.16 -0.88
CA PHE A 166 -18.64 -15.93 -1.46
C PHE A 166 -19.62 -15.09 -2.31
N LEU A 167 -19.68 -13.76 -2.12
CA LEU A 167 -20.49 -12.86 -2.94
C LEU A 167 -19.72 -12.35 -4.15
N GLN A 168 -18.38 -12.31 -4.11
CA GLN A 168 -17.58 -11.67 -5.14
C GLN A 168 -17.84 -12.27 -6.53
N ASP A 169 -17.97 -13.60 -6.63
CA ASP A 169 -18.25 -14.28 -7.90
C ASP A 169 -19.65 -13.98 -8.47
N HIS A 170 -20.56 -13.52 -7.62
CA HIS A 170 -21.95 -13.23 -7.95
C HIS A 170 -22.21 -11.74 -8.18
N VAL A 171 -21.31 -10.88 -7.71
CA VAL A 171 -21.35 -9.43 -7.94
C VAL A 171 -20.72 -9.11 -9.28
N LYS A 172 -21.48 -8.42 -10.14
CA LYS A 172 -21.01 -7.83 -11.39
C LYS A 172 -20.67 -6.35 -11.17
N THR A 173 -19.75 -5.84 -11.96
CA THR A 173 -19.37 -4.42 -11.94
C THR A 173 -19.64 -3.80 -13.30
N ASN A 174 -20.23 -2.61 -13.30
CA ASN A 174 -20.29 -1.74 -14.46
C ASN A 174 -19.32 -0.58 -14.23
N ALA A 175 -18.20 -0.59 -14.94
CA ALA A 175 -17.18 0.44 -14.82
C ALA A 175 -17.62 1.78 -15.39
N GLU A 176 -18.45 1.79 -16.45
CA GLU A 176 -18.92 3.02 -17.10
C GLU A 176 -19.85 3.83 -16.19
N GLN A 177 -20.61 3.13 -15.34
CA GLN A 177 -21.57 3.73 -14.40
C GLN A 177 -21.07 3.75 -12.95
N ASN A 178 -19.84 3.29 -12.69
CA ASN A 178 -19.30 3.04 -11.35
C ASN A 178 -20.30 2.32 -10.42
N ALA A 179 -20.88 1.22 -10.90
CA ALA A 179 -21.93 0.51 -10.18
C ALA A 179 -21.60 -0.97 -9.93
N VAL A 180 -22.02 -1.46 -8.77
CA VAL A 180 -22.02 -2.88 -8.42
C VAL A 180 -23.43 -3.43 -8.54
N ILE A 181 -23.56 -4.61 -9.14
CA ILE A 181 -24.83 -5.24 -9.48
C ILE A 181 -24.85 -6.62 -8.85
N LEU A 182 -25.90 -6.92 -8.09
CA LEU A 182 -26.12 -8.23 -7.49
C LEU A 182 -27.53 -8.71 -7.83
N SER A 183 -27.62 -9.96 -8.27
CA SER A 183 -28.89 -10.67 -8.38
C SER A 183 -28.97 -11.67 -7.24
N ALA A 184 -29.94 -11.49 -6.34
CA ALA A 184 -30.06 -12.26 -5.11
C ALA A 184 -31.48 -12.07 -4.51
N PRO A 185 -31.83 -12.80 -3.44
CA PRO A 185 -33.11 -12.64 -2.77
C PRO A 185 -33.17 -11.28 -2.05
N PRO A 186 -34.37 -10.72 -1.81
CA PRO A 186 -34.54 -9.40 -1.22
C PRO A 186 -33.74 -9.18 0.08
N GLU A 187 -33.67 -10.20 0.95
CA GLU A 187 -32.93 -10.12 2.22
C GLU A 187 -31.41 -9.99 2.01
N VAL A 188 -30.86 -10.70 1.03
CA VAL A 188 -29.43 -10.61 0.68
C VAL A 188 -29.14 -9.26 0.03
N LEU A 189 -30.02 -8.76 -0.84
CA LEU A 189 -29.88 -7.44 -1.46
C LEU A 189 -29.92 -6.31 -0.42
N LYS A 190 -30.80 -6.41 0.56
CA LYS A 190 -30.86 -5.48 1.70
C LYS A 190 -29.53 -5.45 2.45
N LYS A 191 -29.00 -6.63 2.80
CA LYS A 191 -27.70 -6.75 3.49
C LYS A 191 -26.54 -6.24 2.63
N PHE A 192 -26.52 -6.57 1.34
CA PHE A 192 -25.54 -6.09 0.36
C PHE A 192 -25.50 -4.55 0.30
N ARG A 193 -26.66 -3.89 0.31
CA ARG A 193 -26.76 -2.44 0.36
C ARG A 193 -26.22 -1.85 1.66
N GLU A 194 -26.48 -2.50 2.79
CA GLU A 194 -25.93 -2.09 4.09
C GLU A 194 -24.40 -2.25 4.13
N ASP A 195 -23.87 -3.33 3.56
CA ASP A 195 -22.43 -3.60 3.52
C ASP A 195 -21.70 -2.57 2.66
N ILE A 196 -22.23 -2.22 1.48
CA ILE A 196 -21.63 -1.18 0.62
C ILE A 196 -21.56 0.18 1.33
N LYS A 197 -22.60 0.56 2.07
CA LYS A 197 -22.63 1.81 2.82
C LYS A 197 -21.56 1.91 3.91
N GLN A 198 -21.04 0.79 4.41
CA GLN A 198 -20.01 0.81 5.45
C GLN A 198 -18.64 1.25 4.92
N PHE A 199 -18.32 0.94 3.67
CA PHE A 199 -17.01 1.24 3.09
C PHE A 199 -17.06 2.29 1.97
N ASP A 200 -18.22 2.58 1.37
CA ASP A 200 -18.40 3.69 0.43
C ASP A 200 -18.57 5.02 1.16
N ILE A 201 -17.50 5.41 1.87
CA ILE A 201 -17.42 6.64 2.66
C ILE A 201 -16.41 7.62 2.03
N PRO A 202 -16.60 8.94 2.19
CA PRO A 202 -15.67 9.93 1.65
C PRO A 202 -14.28 9.76 2.26
N ALA A 203 -13.28 9.52 1.40
CA ALA A 203 -11.89 9.50 1.81
C ALA A 203 -11.38 10.92 2.10
N ALA A 204 -10.58 11.07 3.15
CA ALA A 204 -9.98 12.35 3.51
C ALA A 204 -9.07 12.87 2.39
N GLN A 205 -9.12 14.18 2.14
CA GLN A 205 -8.15 14.87 1.31
C GLN A 205 -7.01 15.37 2.18
N ILE A 206 -5.78 15.15 1.76
CA ILE A 206 -4.57 15.48 2.50
C ILE A 206 -3.71 16.39 1.64
N MET A 207 -3.44 17.59 2.13
CA MET A 207 -2.45 18.51 1.58
C MET A 207 -1.11 18.26 2.23
N ILE A 208 -0.05 18.25 1.44
CA ILE A 208 1.31 18.12 1.93
C ILE A 208 2.11 19.34 1.51
N ASP A 209 2.69 20.03 2.50
CA ASP A 209 3.73 21.02 2.30
C ASP A 209 5.10 20.36 2.54
N VAL A 210 6.01 20.45 1.56
CA VAL A 210 7.40 19.98 1.73
C VAL A 210 8.33 21.16 1.60
N LEU A 211 9.22 21.35 2.57
CA LEU A 211 10.20 22.43 2.56
C LEU A 211 11.62 21.84 2.56
N MET A 212 12.44 22.28 1.62
CA MET A 212 13.82 21.80 1.46
C MET A 212 14.78 22.96 1.70
N VAL A 213 15.63 22.82 2.72
CA VAL A 213 16.54 23.88 3.16
C VAL A 213 17.95 23.35 3.23
N GLU A 214 18.90 24.11 2.69
CA GLU A 214 20.32 23.90 2.88
C GLU A 214 20.86 24.86 3.94
N PHE A 215 21.60 24.35 4.90
CA PHE A 215 22.25 25.12 5.96
C PHE A 215 23.77 25.11 5.76
N THR A 216 24.43 26.21 6.15
CA THR A 216 25.88 26.16 6.40
C THR A 216 26.14 25.28 7.62
N ASP A 217 27.31 24.64 7.69
CA ASP A 217 27.67 23.75 8.80
C ASP A 217 27.60 24.39 10.20
N SER A 218 27.99 25.66 10.32
CA SER A 218 27.82 26.42 11.57
C SER A 218 26.36 26.56 11.99
N ALA A 219 25.48 26.89 11.05
CA ALA A 219 24.06 27.08 11.29
C ALA A 219 23.33 25.75 11.50
N ALA A 220 23.72 24.70 10.80
CA ALA A 220 23.16 23.37 10.98
C ALA A 220 23.42 22.85 12.40
N ARG A 221 24.62 23.06 12.95
CA ARG A 221 24.93 22.72 14.35
C ARG A 221 24.09 23.50 15.36
N GLU A 222 24.01 24.83 15.21
CA GLU A 222 23.17 25.69 16.06
C GLU A 222 21.71 25.22 16.02
N PHE A 223 21.22 24.95 14.81
CA PHE A 223 19.85 24.52 14.55
C PHE A 223 19.56 23.12 15.16
N ARG A 224 20.46 22.15 14.99
CA ARG A 224 20.32 20.80 15.58
C ARG A 224 20.24 20.85 17.11
N ALA A 225 21.09 21.67 17.75
CA ALA A 225 21.09 21.84 19.20
C ALA A 225 19.79 22.47 19.72
N GLN A 226 19.21 23.42 18.98
CA GLN A 226 17.97 24.09 19.38
C GLN A 226 16.73 23.19 19.22
N TRP A 227 16.67 22.37 18.17
CA TRP A 227 15.46 21.64 17.77
C TRP A 227 15.51 20.13 18.03
N GLY A 228 16.60 19.62 18.61
CA GLY A 228 16.75 18.20 18.94
C GLY A 228 16.84 17.28 17.72
N TRP A 229 17.31 17.81 16.58
CA TRP A 229 17.55 17.02 15.37
C TRP A 229 18.92 16.34 15.46
N SER A 230 18.93 15.00 15.54
CA SER A 230 20.14 14.19 15.55
C SER A 230 20.09 13.16 14.41
N ASN A 231 21.16 13.06 13.62
CA ASN A 231 21.35 12.02 12.60
C ASN A 231 22.03 10.76 13.19
N ASP A 232 22.19 10.69 14.51
CA ASP A 232 22.83 9.57 15.21
C ASP A 232 21.80 8.44 15.43
N GLU A 233 22.13 7.22 14.98
CA GLU A 233 21.26 6.05 15.07
C GLU A 233 20.97 5.71 16.55
N ARG A 234 19.76 6.07 17.02
CA ARG A 234 19.19 5.87 18.37
C ARG A 234 19.58 6.93 19.41
N SER A 235 18.83 8.03 19.44
CA SER A 235 18.73 8.85 20.65
C SER A 235 17.68 8.27 21.61
N VAL A 236 18.13 7.82 22.79
CA VAL A 236 17.28 7.45 23.93
C VAL A 236 17.26 8.66 24.86
N THR A 237 16.10 9.29 25.03
CA THR A 237 15.96 10.40 25.99
C THR A 237 15.13 9.92 27.18
N VAL A 238 15.63 10.15 28.39
CA VAL A 238 14.93 9.85 29.63
C VAL A 238 14.26 11.14 30.11
N ASP A 239 12.93 11.12 30.24
CA ASP A 239 12.19 12.26 30.77
C ASP A 239 12.32 12.30 32.30
N SER A 240 13.10 13.26 32.81
CA SER A 240 13.52 13.34 34.22
C SER A 240 12.39 13.50 35.26
N PRO A 241 11.16 13.96 34.95
CA PRO A 241 10.08 14.01 35.94
C PRO A 241 9.36 12.67 36.16
N LEU A 242 9.36 11.78 35.16
CA LEU A 242 8.54 10.54 35.16
C LEU A 242 9.35 9.25 34.92
N GLY A 243 10.65 9.36 34.64
CA GLY A 243 11.52 8.21 34.40
C GLY A 243 11.19 7.41 33.14
N GLN A 244 10.40 7.97 32.23
CA GLN A 244 10.00 7.28 31.00
C GLN A 244 11.12 7.35 29.96
N VAL A 245 11.39 6.18 29.36
CA VAL A 245 12.38 6.01 28.28
C VAL A 245 11.66 6.23 26.96
N VAL A 246 12.01 7.33 26.25
CA VAL A 246 11.40 7.67 24.96
C VAL A 246 12.42 7.46 23.84
N PHE A 247 12.06 6.64 22.86
CA PHE A 247 12.83 6.43 21.63
C PHE A 247 12.41 7.49 20.61
N ARG A 248 13.28 8.48 20.31
CA ARG A 248 13.01 9.54 19.33
C ARG A 248 13.98 9.40 18.15
N SER A 249 13.45 9.03 16.99
CA SER A 249 14.15 9.09 15.69
C SER A 249 13.67 10.23 14.79
N VAL A 250 12.55 10.89 15.13
CA VAL A 250 11.96 11.99 14.36
C VAL A 250 11.51 13.09 15.32
N ALA A 251 11.95 14.32 15.08
CA ALA A 251 11.61 15.48 15.92
C ALA A 251 10.39 16.24 15.34
N THR A 252 9.39 16.47 16.18
CA THR A 252 8.25 17.36 15.89
C THR A 252 8.64 18.82 16.18
N LEU A 253 8.40 19.73 15.25
CA LEU A 253 8.83 21.13 15.34
C LEU A 253 7.71 22.05 15.83
N ARG A 254 8.03 22.93 16.79
CA ARG A 254 7.10 23.94 17.34
C ARG A 254 7.00 25.18 16.44
N THR A 255 5.99 26.02 16.61
CA THR A 255 5.73 27.23 15.79
C THR A 255 6.93 28.19 15.67
N GLU A 256 7.74 28.30 16.71
CA GLU A 256 8.97 29.11 16.76
C GLU A 256 10.07 28.64 15.77
N PHE A 257 9.92 27.44 15.20
CA PHE A 257 10.81 26.90 14.17
C PHE A 257 10.93 27.83 12.96
N PHE A 258 9.78 28.27 12.41
CA PHE A 258 9.77 29.05 11.18
C PHE A 258 10.36 30.45 11.38
N THR A 259 10.29 31.02 12.59
CA THR A 259 10.91 32.29 12.92
C THR A 259 12.44 32.18 12.98
N SER A 260 12.98 31.12 13.60
CA SER A 260 14.41 30.85 13.62
C SER A 260 14.96 30.55 12.23
N LEU A 261 14.25 29.73 11.44
CA LEU A 261 14.64 29.43 10.07
C LEU A 261 14.70 30.71 9.22
N ARG A 262 13.69 31.58 9.31
CA ARG A 262 13.70 32.87 8.59
C ARG A 262 14.92 33.72 8.96
N ALA A 263 15.27 33.81 10.25
CA ALA A 263 16.45 34.54 10.69
C ALA A 263 17.74 33.98 10.06
N LEU A 264 17.90 32.65 10.01
CA LEU A 264 19.04 32.00 9.37
C LEU A 264 19.08 32.27 7.86
N VAL A 265 17.92 32.29 7.18
CA VAL A 265 17.83 32.65 5.76
C VAL A 265 18.24 34.10 5.52
N THR A 266 17.74 35.04 6.32
CA THR A 266 18.10 36.48 6.22
C THR A 266 19.58 36.72 6.49
N GLN A 267 20.20 35.93 7.37
CA GLN A 267 21.63 35.99 7.65
C GLN A 267 22.51 35.30 6.57
N GLY A 268 21.91 34.72 5.52
CA GLY A 268 22.63 33.96 4.50
C GLY A 268 23.19 32.62 4.97
N LYS A 269 22.80 32.18 6.18
CA LYS A 269 23.23 30.92 6.81
C LYS A 269 22.37 29.72 6.42
N ALA A 270 21.20 29.98 5.83
CA ALA A 270 20.31 28.97 5.28
C ALA A 270 19.78 29.41 3.92
N ARG A 271 19.51 28.45 3.03
CA ARG A 271 18.94 28.70 1.70
C ARG A 271 17.80 27.73 1.42
N VAL A 272 16.62 28.27 1.13
CA VAL A 272 15.47 27.47 0.69
C VAL A 272 15.66 27.09 -0.77
N HIS A 273 15.62 25.79 -1.06
CA HIS A 273 15.73 25.26 -2.43
C HIS A 273 14.36 25.04 -3.06
N ALA A 274 13.38 24.60 -2.26
CA ALA A 274 12.06 24.25 -2.75
C ALA A 274 11.00 24.30 -1.64
N ASN A 275 9.77 24.67 -2.02
CA ASN A 275 8.58 24.56 -1.18
C ASN A 275 7.37 24.00 -1.98
N PRO A 276 7.46 22.79 -2.57
CA PRO A 276 6.33 22.22 -3.32
C PRO A 276 5.18 21.88 -2.38
N ARG A 277 3.96 22.04 -2.92
CA ARG A 277 2.70 21.73 -2.22
C ARG A 277 1.82 20.92 -3.13
N ILE A 278 1.23 19.86 -2.60
CA ILE A 278 0.38 18.95 -3.36
C ILE A 278 -0.72 18.40 -2.46
N ALA A 279 -1.93 18.33 -2.99
CA ALA A 279 -3.06 17.70 -2.33
C ALA A 279 -3.41 16.38 -3.04
N THR A 280 -3.79 15.38 -2.26
CA THR A 280 -4.21 14.07 -2.77
C THR A 280 -5.20 13.42 -1.83
N VAL A 281 -5.92 12.42 -2.33
CA VAL A 281 -6.83 11.61 -1.51
C VAL A 281 -6.02 10.62 -0.68
N SER A 282 -6.48 10.34 0.54
CA SER A 282 -5.90 9.31 1.43
C SER A 282 -5.71 7.99 0.68
N GLY A 283 -4.50 7.44 0.74
CA GLY A 283 -4.08 6.23 0.05
C GLY A 283 -3.69 6.40 -1.42
N GLN A 284 -3.87 7.58 -2.03
CA GLN A 284 -3.56 7.84 -3.43
C GLN A 284 -2.21 8.51 -3.61
N ARG A 285 -1.42 7.97 -4.55
CA ARG A 285 -0.12 8.53 -4.92
C ARG A 285 -0.32 9.83 -5.70
N ALA A 286 0.46 10.85 -5.32
CA ALA A 286 0.57 12.09 -6.05
C ALA A 286 2.03 12.40 -6.38
N SER A 287 2.25 13.06 -7.50
CA SER A 287 3.58 13.45 -7.97
C SER A 287 3.58 14.87 -8.52
N ILE A 288 4.66 15.59 -8.26
CA ILE A 288 4.92 16.91 -8.82
C ILE A 288 6.39 17.01 -9.22
N PHE A 289 6.64 17.57 -10.40
CA PHE A 289 7.99 17.90 -10.88
C PHE A 289 8.05 19.37 -11.27
N ILE A 290 9.04 20.08 -10.72
CA ILE A 290 9.30 21.49 -10.98
C ILE A 290 10.76 21.59 -11.38
N GLY A 291 11.03 21.84 -12.67
CA GLY A 291 12.40 21.82 -13.18
C GLY A 291 12.51 22.23 -14.63
N LYS A 292 13.69 21.97 -15.19
CA LYS A 292 14.03 22.20 -16.58
C LYS A 292 14.47 20.88 -17.21
N GLN A 293 14.08 20.66 -18.45
CA GLN A 293 14.60 19.56 -19.27
C GLN A 293 15.71 20.12 -20.16
N ARG A 294 16.88 19.48 -20.15
CA ARG A 294 17.98 19.84 -21.05
C ARG A 294 18.18 18.74 -22.07
N TYR A 295 18.05 19.09 -23.34
CA TYR A 295 18.33 18.18 -24.44
C TYR A 295 19.83 18.04 -24.67
N LEU A 296 20.28 16.80 -24.85
CA LEU A 296 21.63 16.41 -25.19
C LEU A 296 21.62 15.78 -26.57
N SER A 297 22.55 16.21 -27.42
CA SER A 297 22.77 15.61 -28.74
C SER A 297 23.99 14.70 -28.64
N THR A 298 23.77 13.39 -28.58
CA THR A 298 24.85 12.39 -28.61
C THR A 298 25.01 11.84 -30.03
N PRO A 299 26.22 11.89 -30.64
CA PRO A 299 26.46 11.25 -31.92
C PRO A 299 26.43 9.73 -31.75
N VAL A 300 25.68 9.02 -32.59
CA VAL A 300 25.70 7.56 -32.66
C VAL A 300 26.37 7.17 -33.97
N SER A 301 27.45 6.39 -33.92
CA SER A 301 28.04 5.75 -35.09
C SER A 301 27.39 4.39 -35.31
N ILE A 302 26.87 4.15 -36.51
CA ILE A 302 26.58 2.79 -36.96
C ILE A 302 27.76 2.39 -37.84
N GLY A 303 28.51 1.37 -37.39
CA GLY A 303 29.55 0.77 -38.20
C GLY A 303 28.97 0.29 -39.53
N GLY A 304 29.22 1.04 -40.59
CA GLY A 304 28.90 0.65 -41.95
C GLY A 304 29.70 -0.59 -42.31
N GLY A 305 29.02 -1.67 -42.71
CA GLY A 305 29.67 -2.84 -43.28
C GLY A 305 30.58 -2.43 -44.43
N ARG A 306 31.82 -2.93 -44.41
CA ARG A 306 32.90 -2.81 -45.42
C ARG A 306 32.60 -1.89 -46.60
N GLY A 307 32.99 -0.62 -46.50
CA GLY A 307 33.40 0.16 -47.68
C GLY A 307 32.88 1.58 -47.85
N GLU A 308 31.94 2.07 -47.03
CA GLU A 308 31.38 3.43 -47.21
C GLU A 308 31.17 4.09 -45.84
N GLY A 309 31.40 5.40 -45.76
CA GLY A 309 31.81 6.14 -44.56
C GLY A 309 30.92 5.99 -43.31
N ASP A 310 31.51 6.32 -42.16
CA ASP A 310 30.83 6.27 -40.86
C ASP A 310 29.66 7.28 -40.85
N TYR A 311 28.43 6.78 -40.86
CA TYR A 311 27.23 7.61 -40.81
C TYR A 311 26.93 7.96 -39.34
N PHE A 312 26.98 9.26 -39.01
CA PHE A 312 26.59 9.76 -37.69
C PHE A 312 25.19 10.38 -37.75
N PHE A 313 24.25 9.87 -36.96
CA PHE A 313 23.02 10.60 -36.63
C PHE A 313 23.07 11.10 -35.19
N ARG A 314 22.42 12.25 -34.95
CA ARG A 314 22.29 12.83 -33.62
C ARG A 314 21.06 12.27 -32.94
N GLN A 315 21.24 11.43 -31.93
CA GLN A 315 20.15 11.06 -31.05
C GLN A 315 19.95 12.19 -30.04
N THR A 316 18.71 12.67 -29.94
CA THR A 316 18.33 13.67 -28.95
C THR A 316 17.84 12.96 -27.70
N ASN A 317 18.63 13.00 -26.64
CA ASN A 317 18.24 12.55 -25.30
C ASN A 317 17.93 13.78 -24.43
N PHE A 318 17.28 13.61 -23.29
CA PHE A 318 17.06 14.73 -22.35
C PHE A 318 17.39 14.32 -20.92
N ILE A 319 17.82 15.30 -20.14
CA ILE A 319 18.05 15.16 -18.71
C ILE A 319 17.19 16.18 -17.98
N ASP A 320 16.35 15.68 -17.08
CA ASP A 320 15.57 16.51 -16.16
C ASP A 320 16.44 16.94 -14.98
N ALA A 321 16.39 18.22 -14.65
CA ALA A 321 16.89 18.74 -13.38
C ALA A 321 15.89 19.69 -12.74
N GLY A 322 15.69 19.49 -11.44
CA GLY A 322 14.75 20.24 -10.63
C GLY A 322 14.31 19.43 -9.42
N VAL A 323 13.16 19.79 -8.89
CA VAL A 323 12.57 19.19 -7.69
C VAL A 323 11.48 18.22 -8.14
N ARG A 324 11.58 16.97 -7.72
CA ARG A 324 10.55 15.95 -7.89
C ARG A 324 10.08 15.50 -6.51
N LEU A 325 8.78 15.47 -6.31
CA LEU A 325 8.18 14.93 -5.09
C LEU A 325 7.19 13.87 -5.51
N ASN A 326 7.44 12.63 -5.08
CA ASN A 326 6.43 11.57 -5.09
C ASN A 326 5.99 11.31 -3.66
N ILE A 327 4.68 11.20 -3.46
CA ILE A 327 4.11 11.09 -2.12
C ILE A 327 2.84 10.25 -2.11
N THR A 328 2.65 9.43 -1.08
CA THR A 328 1.42 8.66 -0.84
C THR A 328 1.05 8.81 0.63
N PRO A 329 0.12 9.72 0.99
CA PRO A 329 -0.32 9.90 2.37
C PRO A 329 -1.59 9.09 2.67
N TRP A 330 -1.78 8.67 3.91
CA TRP A 330 -3.03 8.13 4.39
C TRP A 330 -3.29 8.48 5.86
N THR A 331 -4.56 8.53 6.25
CA THR A 331 -4.96 8.78 7.63
C THR A 331 -4.65 7.56 8.51
N GLY A 332 -3.88 7.76 9.58
CA GLY A 332 -3.54 6.72 10.55
C GLY A 332 -4.58 6.51 11.66
N GLY A 333 -5.60 7.38 11.73
CA GLY A 333 -6.52 7.48 12.87
C GLY A 333 -6.05 8.51 13.90
N GLU A 334 -6.92 8.93 14.81
CA GLU A 334 -6.59 9.84 15.93
C GLU A 334 -5.87 11.16 15.54
N GLY A 335 -6.14 11.68 14.33
CA GLY A 335 -5.50 12.91 13.83
C GLY A 335 -4.06 12.72 13.34
N GLU A 336 -3.59 11.48 13.20
CA GLU A 336 -2.29 11.16 12.62
C GLU A 336 -2.40 10.88 11.12
N ILE A 337 -1.33 11.24 10.42
CA ILE A 337 -1.16 11.08 8.98
C ILE A 337 0.15 10.34 8.75
N ILE A 338 0.09 9.25 8.02
CA ILE A 338 1.27 8.50 7.59
C ILE A 338 1.56 8.89 6.14
N VAL A 339 2.83 9.13 5.85
CA VAL A 339 3.28 9.67 4.57
C VAL A 339 4.46 8.85 4.06
N ASP A 340 4.29 8.12 2.97
CA ASP A 340 5.40 7.61 2.15
C ASP A 340 5.87 8.74 1.23
N VAL A 341 7.12 9.20 1.40
CA VAL A 341 7.66 10.37 0.72
C VAL A 341 9.01 10.08 0.08
N GLN A 342 9.11 10.49 -1.19
CA GLN A 342 10.30 10.35 -2.01
C GLN A 342 10.66 11.69 -2.67
N PRO A 343 11.22 12.63 -1.89
CA PRO A 343 11.69 13.90 -2.43
C PRO A 343 13.03 13.71 -3.15
N GLU A 344 13.17 14.36 -4.30
CA GLU A 344 14.39 14.41 -5.09
C GLU A 344 14.66 15.85 -5.54
N ILE A 345 15.89 16.31 -5.36
CA ILE A 345 16.39 17.56 -5.92
C ILE A 345 17.52 17.23 -6.86
N SER A 346 17.54 17.86 -8.02
CA SER A 346 18.64 17.72 -8.96
C SER A 346 19.02 19.04 -9.62
N VAL A 347 20.31 19.22 -9.86
CA VAL A 347 20.90 20.42 -10.47
C VAL A 347 21.86 19.99 -11.56
N LEU A 348 21.85 20.71 -12.70
CA LEU A 348 22.84 20.52 -13.77
C LEU A 348 24.00 21.48 -13.60
N SER A 349 25.21 20.97 -13.71
CA SER A 349 26.43 21.76 -13.81
C SER A 349 26.59 22.37 -15.20
N ALA A 350 27.56 23.29 -15.33
CA ALA A 350 28.03 23.71 -16.65
C ALA A 350 28.57 22.48 -17.42
N PRO A 351 28.44 22.45 -18.76
CA PRO A 351 29.01 21.37 -19.56
C PRO A 351 30.52 21.25 -19.34
N ASP A 352 31.01 20.03 -19.15
CA ASP A 352 32.44 19.76 -19.04
C ASP A 352 33.13 20.13 -20.39
N PRO A 353 34.25 20.89 -20.37
CA PRO A 353 34.93 21.32 -21.60
C PRO A 353 35.48 20.18 -22.48
N LYS A 354 35.73 18.99 -21.91
CA LYS A 354 36.24 17.80 -22.60
C LYS A 354 35.12 16.95 -23.18
N THR A 355 34.03 16.75 -22.44
CA THR A 355 32.94 15.85 -22.86
C THR A 355 31.76 16.57 -23.51
N GLY A 356 31.60 17.88 -23.26
CA GLY A 356 30.45 18.68 -23.69
C GLY A 356 29.15 18.34 -22.95
N LEU A 357 29.21 17.48 -21.92
CA LEU A 357 28.04 17.03 -21.15
C LEU A 357 28.04 17.66 -19.75
N PRO A 358 26.88 18.07 -19.22
CA PRO A 358 26.77 18.56 -17.85
C PRO A 358 26.66 17.41 -16.85
N ASP A 359 27.28 17.56 -15.68
CA ASP A 359 27.01 16.67 -14.55
C ASP A 359 25.63 16.94 -13.95
N LYS A 360 24.97 15.89 -13.45
CA LYS A 360 23.72 15.98 -12.70
C LYS A 360 23.97 15.59 -11.24
N SER A 361 24.02 16.59 -10.36
CA SER A 361 24.00 16.34 -8.92
C SER A 361 22.56 16.04 -8.47
N THR A 362 22.35 14.97 -7.71
CA THR A 362 21.03 14.55 -7.24
C THR A 362 21.06 14.26 -5.74
N ARG A 363 20.05 14.74 -5.01
CA ARG A 363 19.80 14.45 -3.60
C ARG A 363 18.41 13.84 -3.48
N ARG A 364 18.30 12.69 -2.82
CA ARG A 364 17.04 11.96 -2.68
C ARG A 364 16.92 11.38 -1.27
N ALA A 365 15.70 11.38 -0.74
CA ALA A 365 15.33 10.57 0.41
C ALA A 365 14.17 9.63 0.02
N ASN A 366 14.03 8.50 0.72
CA ASN A 366 12.86 7.62 0.60
C ASN A 366 12.55 7.08 1.99
N THR A 367 11.37 7.40 2.51
CA THR A 367 10.99 7.00 3.87
C THR A 367 9.49 7.16 4.09
N THR A 368 9.01 6.45 5.10
CA THR A 368 7.63 6.52 5.57
C THR A 368 7.63 7.12 6.97
N VAL A 369 6.91 8.21 7.14
CA VAL A 369 6.85 8.95 8.40
C VAL A 369 5.43 9.07 8.91
N ARG A 370 5.27 9.21 10.23
CA ARG A 370 3.98 9.43 10.90
C ARG A 370 4.04 10.77 11.63
N VAL A 371 3.04 11.60 11.40
CA VAL A 371 3.00 12.99 11.87
C VAL A 371 1.55 13.41 12.07
N ARG A 372 1.28 14.26 13.07
CA ARG A 372 -0.08 14.74 13.32
C ARG A 372 -0.49 15.81 12.31
N ASP A 373 -1.80 15.96 12.14
CA ASP A 373 -2.40 17.00 11.32
C ASP A 373 -1.85 18.41 11.68
N GLY A 374 -1.25 19.08 10.70
CA GLY A 374 -0.69 20.42 10.82
C GLY A 374 0.69 20.51 11.48
N GLU A 375 1.25 19.42 12.01
CA GLU A 375 2.59 19.39 12.59
C GLU A 375 3.67 19.24 11.52
N THR A 376 4.85 19.84 11.77
CA THR A 376 6.01 19.73 10.89
C THR A 376 7.04 18.77 11.47
N ILE A 377 7.54 17.85 10.65
CA ILE A 377 8.64 16.93 11.00
C ILE A 377 9.83 17.08 10.05
N ILE A 378 11.02 16.74 10.56
CA ILE A 378 12.24 16.63 9.75
C ILE A 378 12.45 15.17 9.37
N ILE A 379 12.64 14.91 8.08
CA ILE A 379 12.68 13.56 7.53
C ILE A 379 14.10 13.08 7.21
N GLY A 380 15.06 14.00 7.08
CA GLY A 380 16.45 13.63 6.90
C GLY A 380 17.39 14.83 6.76
N GLY A 381 18.69 14.53 6.94
CA GLY A 381 19.82 15.43 6.79
C GLY A 381 20.89 14.82 5.89
N LEU A 382 21.25 15.50 4.79
CA LEU A 382 22.37 15.09 3.95
C LEU A 382 23.51 16.09 4.11
N VAL A 383 24.61 15.65 4.72
CA VAL A 383 25.82 16.46 4.89
C VAL A 383 26.72 16.28 3.67
N GLN A 384 27.13 17.38 3.07
CA GLN A 384 28.11 17.44 1.99
C GLN A 384 29.34 18.20 2.46
N ARG A 385 30.53 17.69 2.13
CA ARG A 385 31.82 18.33 2.40
C ARG A 385 32.58 18.50 1.10
N GLU A 386 32.98 19.73 0.80
CA GLU A 386 33.77 20.10 -0.37
C GLU A 386 35.09 20.70 0.11
N LEU A 387 36.20 20.11 -0.32
CA LEU A 387 37.56 20.56 0.01
C LEU A 387 38.19 21.17 -1.25
N MET A 388 38.50 22.46 -1.20
CA MET A 388 39.25 23.15 -2.23
C MET A 388 40.65 23.47 -1.71
N SER A 389 41.68 22.77 -2.21
CA SER A 389 43.09 23.11 -1.93
C SER A 389 43.67 23.88 -3.10
N THR A 390 44.05 25.13 -2.85
CA THR A 390 44.76 25.99 -3.80
C THR A 390 46.23 26.02 -3.42
N LYS A 391 47.07 25.43 -4.27
CA LYS A 391 48.53 25.45 -4.11
C LYS A 391 49.14 26.49 -5.03
N THR A 392 49.67 27.56 -4.45
CA THR A 392 50.45 28.57 -5.17
C THR A 392 51.94 28.31 -4.91
N LYS A 393 52.73 28.10 -5.95
CA LYS A 393 54.18 27.89 -5.83
C LYS A 393 54.95 28.83 -6.75
N VAL A 394 56.13 29.27 -6.31
CA VAL A 394 57.10 29.95 -7.17
C VAL A 394 57.75 28.90 -8.09
N PRO A 395 57.76 29.08 -9.43
CA PRO A 395 58.42 28.14 -10.34
C PRO A 395 59.88 27.89 -9.96
N ILE A 396 60.37 26.65 -10.15
CA ILE A 396 61.73 26.18 -9.79
C ILE A 396 61.97 26.10 -8.28
N LEU A 397 61.83 27.21 -7.54
CA LEU A 397 62.12 27.28 -6.10
C LEU A 397 61.14 26.46 -5.24
N GLY A 398 59.87 26.36 -5.65
CA GLY A 398 58.85 25.61 -4.92
C GLY A 398 58.97 24.08 -5.02
N ASP A 399 59.81 23.57 -5.93
CA ASP A 399 60.00 22.14 -6.18
C ASP A 399 61.31 21.58 -5.57
N ILE A 400 62.14 22.42 -4.94
CA ILE A 400 63.42 22.00 -4.34
C ILE A 400 63.16 21.24 -3.02
N PRO A 401 63.70 20.01 -2.85
CA PRO A 401 63.61 19.31 -1.57
C PRO A 401 64.27 20.12 -0.44
N LEU A 402 63.77 19.98 0.79
CA LEU A 402 64.19 20.71 2.01
C LEU A 402 63.82 22.20 2.08
N ILE A 403 63.99 22.98 1.00
CA ILE A 403 63.76 24.45 1.03
C ILE A 403 62.49 24.92 0.30
N GLY A 404 61.92 24.09 -0.59
CA GLY A 404 60.74 24.47 -1.39
C GLY A 404 59.47 24.75 -0.59
N GLN A 405 59.42 24.35 0.69
CA GLN A 405 58.31 24.66 1.58
C GLN A 405 58.18 26.16 1.91
N PHE A 406 59.26 26.94 1.84
CA PHE A 406 59.22 28.39 2.04
C PHE A 406 58.78 29.17 0.78
N PHE A 407 58.72 28.50 -0.38
CA PHE A 407 58.38 29.09 -1.68
C PHE A 407 57.06 28.55 -2.25
N ARG A 408 56.23 27.92 -1.41
CA ARG A 408 54.87 27.47 -1.70
C ARG A 408 53.91 27.93 -0.61
N SER A 409 52.69 28.26 -1.00
CA SER A 409 51.55 28.54 -0.13
C SER A 409 50.44 27.57 -0.47
N GLU A 410 49.79 26.99 0.54
CA GLU A 410 48.62 26.13 0.40
C GLU A 410 47.46 26.76 1.16
N ASP A 411 46.40 27.13 0.44
CA ASP A 411 45.15 27.61 1.01
C ASP A 411 44.10 26.51 0.85
N THR A 412 43.68 25.91 1.96
CA THR A 412 42.66 24.86 1.96
C THR A 412 41.35 25.44 2.50
N LYS A 413 40.35 25.56 1.63
CA LYS A 413 38.99 25.95 1.98
C LYS A 413 38.11 24.72 2.09
N GLU A 414 37.45 24.58 3.23
CA GLU A 414 36.46 23.55 3.47
C GLU A 414 35.07 24.17 3.51
N SER A 415 34.17 23.66 2.65
CA SER A 415 32.75 24.03 2.63
C SER A 415 31.92 22.83 3.03
N VAL A 416 31.19 22.94 4.13
CA VAL A 416 30.27 21.89 4.58
C VAL A 416 28.85 22.44 4.56
N THR A 417 27.95 21.76 3.87
CA THR A 417 26.52 22.10 3.81
C THR A 417 25.67 20.91 4.24
N GLU A 418 24.55 21.18 4.91
CA GLU A 418 23.59 20.16 5.34
C GLU A 418 22.22 20.45 4.75
N MET A 419 21.63 19.50 4.03
CA MET A 419 20.28 19.63 3.49
C MET A 419 19.26 18.96 4.40
N ALA A 420 18.31 19.74 4.92
CA ALA A 420 17.16 19.26 5.67
C ALA A 420 15.90 19.25 4.82
N ILE A 421 15.08 18.21 4.99
CA ILE A 421 13.75 18.10 4.36
C ILE A 421 12.68 18.08 5.45
N PHE A 422 11.78 19.05 5.40
CA PHE A 422 10.66 19.20 6.32
C PHE A 422 9.35 18.83 5.61
N ILE A 423 8.44 18.18 6.32
CA ILE A 423 7.10 17.86 5.81
C ILE A 423 6.05 18.28 6.81
N THR A 424 4.99 18.90 6.31
CA THR A 424 3.80 19.29 7.07
C THR A 424 2.56 18.78 6.34
N PRO A 425 1.95 17.68 6.77
CA PRO A 425 0.67 17.24 6.22
C PRO A 425 -0.49 17.96 6.89
N ARG A 426 -1.58 18.17 6.15
CA ARG A 426 -2.81 18.80 6.62
C ARG A 426 -4.03 18.08 6.06
N ILE A 427 -5.00 17.76 6.90
CA ILE A 427 -6.30 17.25 6.45
C ILE A 427 -7.12 18.44 5.95
N LEU A 428 -7.60 18.37 4.71
CA LEU A 428 -8.48 19.37 4.13
C LEU A 428 -9.93 19.09 4.54
N SER A 429 -10.72 20.17 4.65
CA SER A 429 -12.16 20.06 4.85
C SER A 429 -12.83 19.39 3.64
N GLN A 430 -14.08 18.97 3.79
CA GLN A 430 -14.86 18.37 2.71
C GLN A 430 -15.02 19.30 1.48
N THR A 431 -14.86 20.62 1.66
CA THR A 431 -14.89 21.60 0.56
C THR A 431 -13.52 21.82 -0.07
N GLY A 432 -12.47 21.10 0.35
CA GLY A 432 -11.10 21.23 -0.16
C GLY A 432 -10.33 22.44 0.37
N HIS A 433 -10.86 23.12 1.40
CA HIS A 433 -10.18 24.24 2.04
C HIS A 433 -9.51 23.79 3.34
N LEU A 434 -8.47 24.52 3.74
CA LEU A 434 -7.95 24.39 5.09
C LEU A 434 -8.98 24.96 6.08
N PRO A 435 -8.99 24.51 7.34
CA PRO A 435 -9.78 25.17 8.38
C PRO A 435 -9.47 26.67 8.41
N THR A 436 -10.48 27.52 8.61
CA THR A 436 -10.39 28.98 8.43
C THR A 436 -9.19 29.61 9.16
N GLU A 437 -8.91 29.19 10.39
CA GLU A 437 -7.77 29.68 11.17
C GLU A 437 -6.43 29.36 10.52
N GLN A 438 -6.28 28.14 9.99
CA GLN A 438 -5.06 27.71 9.31
C GLN A 438 -4.92 28.42 7.96
N GLU A 439 -6.02 28.58 7.23
CA GLU A 439 -6.04 29.29 5.95
C GLU A 439 -5.59 30.75 6.12
N GLU A 440 -6.09 31.45 7.15
CA GLU A 440 -5.67 32.81 7.47
C GLU A 440 -4.19 32.91 7.86
N ALA A 441 -3.69 31.96 8.67
CA ALA A 441 -2.29 31.91 9.05
C ALA A 441 -1.38 31.73 7.82
N LEU A 442 -1.80 30.89 6.87
CA LEU A 442 -1.10 30.69 5.60
C LEU A 442 -1.14 31.91 4.70
N LYS A 443 -2.30 32.53 4.50
CA LYS A 443 -2.44 33.77 3.72
C LYS A 443 -1.53 34.88 4.27
N LYS A 444 -1.49 35.05 5.60
CA LYS A 444 -0.60 36.01 6.27
C LYS A 444 0.88 35.70 6.00
N ARG A 445 1.28 34.42 5.97
CA ARG A 445 2.65 34.02 5.63
C ARG A 445 3.00 34.35 4.17
N PHE A 446 2.12 34.06 3.22
CA PHE A 446 2.35 34.34 1.80
C PHE A 446 2.45 35.84 1.49
N LEU A 447 1.56 36.65 2.06
CA LEU A 447 1.58 38.11 1.87
C LEU A 447 2.84 38.77 2.46
N GLN A 448 3.51 38.13 3.42
CA GLN A 448 4.81 38.56 3.93
C GLN A 448 5.97 38.14 3.02
N GLU A 449 5.89 36.97 2.39
CA GLU A 449 6.91 36.48 1.45
C GLU A 449 6.94 37.30 0.15
N GLU A 450 5.78 37.68 -0.38
CA GLU A 450 5.69 38.50 -1.60
C GLU A 450 6.24 39.93 -1.40
N LYS A 451 6.10 40.49 -0.20
CA LYS A 451 6.69 41.79 0.17
C LYS A 451 8.20 41.75 0.34
N ASN A 452 8.76 40.57 0.62
CA ASN A 452 10.18 40.37 0.92
C ASN A 452 10.94 39.68 -0.23
N ALA A 453 10.28 39.36 -1.34
CA ALA A 453 10.95 38.86 -2.53
C ALA A 453 11.86 39.95 -3.10
N PRO A 454 13.17 39.68 -3.31
CA PRO A 454 14.04 40.64 -3.98
C PRO A 454 13.51 40.87 -5.40
N ARG A 455 13.31 42.14 -5.75
CA ARG A 455 12.92 42.57 -7.11
C ARG A 455 14.00 42.26 -8.14
#